data_AF-A0A9W6UKR8-F1
#
_entry.id   AF-A0A9W6UKR8-F1
#
_cell.length_a   1.000
_cell.length_b   1.000
_cell.length_c   1.000
_cell.angle_alpha   90.00
_cell.angle_beta   90.00
_cell.angle_gamma   90.00
#
_symmetry.space_group_name_H-M   'P 1'
#
loop_
_entity.id
_entity.type
_entity.pdbx_description
1 polymer ?
#
loop_
_entity_poly.entity_id
_entity_poly.type
_entity_poly.pdbx_seq_one_letter_code
_entity_poly.pdbx_strand_id
1 'polypeptide(L)'
;MGRSISLDKQGSARGLAEHWGCLKYALALEARGEDGYSVLSEEGRSTQRQHKTVQAHELGVGFGVVAAEHILRERYRGHRVSVVPVETVLRAGWPLTGNRYRPRFFAEVWKPGEQAIVFPIVCKGHHGRSSSSYPQLASASAHVEAVHIGPWNKTPSLVFSTELSMKGPVVVHALHADGDGGILPVQEEEMNVRLRYRPMPPQIMKPAEGPHPEEGMLGFHVLPRDAEWFRCVLARVDAAGAVAFTGDNQATAPYLIKQQGGHNYTRQSHAVTSSVRDMEHTLLGIHCVGTEHIFRLNGERVEAFSGLASDLFELLSGLRVNKYRREVDARQEQNPYAKWDESWGGAVSVRPDGSVLAIRRLRA
;
A
#
# COMPACT_ATOMS: atom_id res chain seq x y z
N MET A 1 3.72 -3.94 4.42
CA MET A 1 3.44 -4.74 3.20
C MET A 1 1.97 -5.15 3.13
N GLY A 2 1.41 -5.88 4.12
CA GLY A 2 -0.01 -6.28 4.10
C GLY A 2 -0.99 -5.12 3.91
N ARG A 3 -0.89 -4.08 4.75
CA ARG A 3 -1.76 -2.88 4.68
C ARG A 3 -1.85 -2.24 3.28
N SER A 4 -0.73 -2.05 2.60
CA SER A 4 -0.69 -1.37 1.29
C SER A 4 -1.42 -2.14 0.18
N ILE A 5 -1.60 -3.45 0.35
CA ILE A 5 -2.33 -4.31 -0.59
C ILE A 5 -3.73 -4.69 -0.09
N SER A 6 -4.14 -4.27 1.11
CA SER A 6 -5.46 -4.61 1.67
C SER A 6 -6.62 -4.12 0.79
N LEU A 7 -6.41 -3.13 -0.09
CA LEU A 7 -7.41 -2.66 -1.05
C LEU A 7 -7.18 -3.18 -2.49
N ASP A 8 -6.13 -3.97 -2.75
CA ASP A 8 -5.76 -4.48 -4.08
C ASP A 8 -6.50 -5.81 -4.37
N LYS A 9 -7.31 -5.85 -5.44
CA LYS A 9 -8.01 -7.01 -6.04
C LYS A 9 -8.87 -7.94 -5.13
N GLN A 10 -10.08 -7.44 -4.85
CA GLN A 10 -11.42 -8.06 -5.03
C GLN A 10 -11.56 -9.60 -4.99
N GLY A 11 -12.02 -10.14 -3.85
CA GLY A 11 -12.57 -11.49 -3.72
C GLY A 11 -13.10 -11.77 -2.31
N SER A 12 -14.04 -12.72 -2.17
CA SER A 12 -14.70 -13.14 -0.93
C SER A 12 -13.79 -13.78 0.12
N ALA A 13 -12.49 -13.93 -0.17
CA ALA A 13 -11.46 -14.51 0.69
C ALA A 13 -10.38 -13.48 1.10
N ARG A 14 -10.78 -12.23 1.35
CA ARG A 14 -9.88 -11.08 1.57
C ARG A 14 -8.95 -11.21 2.78
N GLY A 15 -9.50 -11.52 3.97
CA GLY A 15 -8.67 -11.70 5.18
C GLY A 15 -7.62 -12.78 4.95
N LEU A 16 -8.04 -13.92 4.37
CA LEU A 16 -7.16 -14.99 3.94
C LEU A 16 -6.03 -14.48 3.01
N ALA A 17 -6.33 -13.64 2.02
CA ALA A 17 -5.34 -13.12 1.06
C ALA A 17 -4.32 -12.16 1.70
N GLU A 18 -4.73 -11.36 2.69
CA GLU A 18 -3.85 -10.42 3.40
C GLU A 18 -2.85 -11.15 4.32
N HIS A 19 -3.33 -12.13 5.09
CA HIS A 19 -2.45 -12.99 5.90
C HIS A 19 -1.61 -13.92 5.03
N TRP A 20 -2.18 -14.52 3.99
CA TRP A 20 -1.46 -15.36 3.03
C TRP A 20 -0.35 -14.55 2.32
N GLY A 21 -0.63 -13.31 1.96
CA GLY A 21 0.36 -12.37 1.44
C GLY A 21 1.56 -12.24 2.37
N CYS A 22 1.34 -12.02 3.67
CA CYS A 22 2.41 -11.88 4.66
C CYS A 22 3.15 -13.21 4.93
N LEU A 23 2.42 -14.32 5.04
CA LEU A 23 2.98 -15.65 5.29
C LEU A 23 3.88 -16.13 4.13
N LYS A 24 3.56 -15.79 2.88
CA LYS A 24 4.44 -16.08 1.73
C LYS A 24 5.83 -15.47 1.88
N TYR A 25 5.97 -14.26 2.41
CA TYR A 25 7.30 -13.67 2.64
C TYR A 25 8.06 -14.46 3.70
N ALA A 26 7.38 -14.88 4.78
CA ALA A 26 8.00 -15.68 5.84
C ALA A 26 8.44 -17.06 5.35
N LEU A 27 7.72 -17.67 4.40
CA LEU A 27 8.10 -18.95 3.80
C LEU A 27 9.19 -18.81 2.73
N ALA A 28 9.15 -17.73 1.94
CA ALA A 28 10.05 -17.56 0.80
C ALA A 28 11.43 -17.02 1.19
N LEU A 29 11.59 -16.47 2.40
CA LEU A 29 12.80 -15.77 2.81
C LEU A 29 13.39 -16.34 4.11
N GLU A 30 14.70 -16.30 4.21
CA GLU A 30 15.46 -16.57 5.42
C GLU A 30 16.54 -15.50 5.59
N ALA A 31 16.98 -15.28 6.83
CA ALA A 31 18.15 -14.44 7.09
C ALA A 31 19.42 -15.26 6.88
N ARG A 32 20.42 -14.71 6.18
CA ARG A 32 21.71 -15.37 5.97
C ARG A 32 22.80 -14.74 6.82
N GLY A 33 23.36 -15.53 7.73
CA GLY A 33 24.51 -15.14 8.56
C GLY A 33 24.22 -14.02 9.56
N GLU A 34 25.26 -13.54 10.23
CA GLU A 34 25.18 -12.44 11.20
C GLU A 34 24.94 -11.07 10.53
N ASP A 35 25.24 -10.95 9.23
CA ASP A 35 25.08 -9.72 8.44
C ASP A 35 23.61 -9.34 8.17
N GLY A 36 22.66 -10.20 8.49
CA GLY A 36 21.21 -9.88 8.48
C GLY A 36 20.55 -9.73 7.10
N TYR A 37 21.25 -10.05 6.00
CA TYR A 37 20.66 -9.96 4.67
C TYR A 37 19.59 -11.03 4.43
N SER A 38 18.47 -10.62 3.81
CA SER A 38 17.44 -11.56 3.36
C SER A 38 17.87 -12.29 2.09
N VAL A 39 17.75 -13.61 2.10
CA VAL A 39 17.95 -14.49 0.94
C VAL A 39 16.71 -15.35 0.74
N LEU A 40 16.56 -15.96 -0.43
CA LEU A 40 15.51 -16.96 -0.65
C LEU A 40 15.79 -18.19 0.22
N SER A 41 14.78 -18.66 0.95
CA SER A 41 14.80 -19.94 1.67
C SER A 41 14.88 -21.13 0.70
N GLU A 42 15.07 -22.35 1.22
CA GLU A 42 15.00 -23.56 0.40
C GLU A 42 13.65 -23.68 -0.33
N GLU A 43 12.54 -23.41 0.36
CA GLU A 43 11.19 -23.38 -0.21
C GLU A 43 11.03 -22.27 -1.26
N GLY A 44 11.59 -21.09 -0.99
CA GLY A 44 11.64 -19.98 -1.93
C GLY A 44 12.40 -20.32 -3.22
N ARG A 45 13.44 -21.15 -3.13
CA ARG A 45 14.24 -21.61 -4.29
C ARG A 45 13.58 -22.75 -5.06
N SER A 46 12.88 -23.65 -4.37
CA SER A 46 12.29 -24.89 -4.94
C SER A 46 10.97 -24.66 -5.69
N THR A 47 10.46 -23.44 -5.67
CA THR A 47 9.20 -23.03 -6.32
C THR A 47 9.16 -23.47 -7.80
N GLN A 48 8.16 -24.29 -8.16
CA GLN A 48 7.97 -24.80 -9.53
C GLN A 48 7.95 -23.63 -10.55
N ARG A 49 8.45 -23.84 -11.78
CA ARG A 49 8.62 -22.78 -12.80
C ARG A 49 7.38 -21.89 -12.99
N GLN A 50 6.16 -22.44 -12.89
CA GLN A 50 4.91 -21.70 -13.06
C GLN A 50 4.61 -20.72 -11.91
N HIS A 51 5.17 -20.97 -10.71
CA HIS A 51 4.96 -20.15 -9.51
C HIS A 51 6.04 -19.08 -9.32
N LYS A 52 7.20 -19.20 -10.00
CA LYS A 52 8.30 -18.23 -9.93
C LYS A 52 7.91 -16.83 -10.37
N THR A 53 7.11 -16.70 -11.43
CA THR A 53 6.66 -15.38 -11.91
C THR A 53 5.75 -14.71 -10.91
N VAL A 54 4.83 -15.47 -10.28
CA VAL A 54 3.91 -14.97 -9.26
C VAL A 54 4.70 -14.56 -8.00
N GLN A 55 5.60 -15.43 -7.54
CA GLN A 55 6.48 -15.15 -6.40
C GLN A 55 7.32 -13.91 -6.64
N ALA A 56 8.00 -13.79 -7.80
CA ALA A 56 8.80 -12.62 -8.11
C ALA A 56 7.98 -11.33 -8.17
N HIS A 57 6.77 -11.41 -8.72
CA HIS A 57 5.86 -10.28 -8.77
C HIS A 57 5.43 -9.83 -7.37
N GLU A 58 4.98 -10.77 -6.54
CA GLU A 58 4.51 -10.48 -5.18
C GLU A 58 5.64 -9.98 -4.29
N LEU A 59 6.76 -10.71 -4.21
CA LEU A 59 7.91 -10.30 -3.41
C LEU A 59 8.47 -8.95 -3.88
N GLY A 60 8.56 -8.74 -5.20
CA GLY A 60 9.05 -7.47 -5.76
C GLY A 60 8.16 -6.29 -5.40
N VAL A 61 6.85 -6.50 -5.26
CA VAL A 61 5.92 -5.47 -4.76
C VAL A 61 6.18 -5.15 -3.30
N GLY A 62 6.30 -6.16 -2.44
CA GLY A 62 6.57 -5.96 -1.02
C GLY A 62 7.86 -5.21 -0.76
N PHE A 63 8.97 -5.70 -1.32
CA PHE A 63 10.28 -5.06 -1.19
C PHE A 63 10.30 -3.65 -1.78
N GLY A 64 9.71 -3.44 -2.96
CA GLY A 64 9.64 -2.11 -3.58
C GLY A 64 8.85 -1.10 -2.74
N VAL A 65 7.73 -1.50 -2.13
CA VAL A 65 6.96 -0.62 -1.24
C VAL A 65 7.74 -0.27 0.03
N VAL A 66 8.41 -1.26 0.65
CA VAL A 66 9.24 -1.02 1.84
C VAL A 66 10.42 -0.10 1.51
N ALA A 67 11.08 -0.32 0.36
CA ALA A 67 12.15 0.55 -0.11
C ALA A 67 11.65 1.97 -0.39
N ALA A 68 10.49 2.14 -1.03
CA ALA A 68 9.88 3.43 -1.26
C ALA A 68 9.59 4.18 0.04
N GLU A 69 8.98 3.50 1.02
CA GLU A 69 8.70 4.09 2.33
C GLU A 69 9.99 4.53 3.02
N HIS A 70 11.02 3.68 3.02
CA HIS A 70 12.31 3.99 3.62
C HIS A 70 12.98 5.21 2.96
N ILE A 71 13.09 5.22 1.63
CA ILE A 71 13.70 6.31 0.86
C ILE A 71 12.97 7.63 1.14
N LEU A 72 11.63 7.62 1.11
CA LEU A 72 10.83 8.83 1.31
C LEU A 72 10.90 9.33 2.76
N ARG A 73 10.93 8.44 3.76
CA ARG A 73 11.08 8.84 5.17
C ARG A 73 12.46 9.44 5.46
N GLU A 74 13.51 8.90 4.85
CA GLU A 74 14.86 9.48 4.98
C GLU A 74 14.96 10.84 4.30
N ARG A 75 14.36 11.00 3.12
CA ARG A 75 14.38 12.27 2.37
C ARG A 75 13.51 13.34 3.03
N TYR A 76 12.33 12.98 3.51
CA TYR A 76 11.34 13.89 4.09
C TYR A 76 11.20 13.63 5.59
N ARG A 77 12.26 13.94 6.34
CA ARG A 77 12.27 13.75 7.79
C ARG A 77 11.14 14.53 8.46
N GLY A 78 10.55 13.91 9.48
CA GLY A 78 9.41 14.46 10.20
C GLY A 78 8.06 14.33 9.50
N HIS A 79 8.02 13.92 8.22
CA HIS A 79 6.78 13.66 7.49
C HIS A 79 6.32 12.21 7.65
N ARG A 80 5.06 11.95 7.28
CA ARG A 80 4.47 10.63 7.15
C ARG A 80 4.43 10.20 5.69
N VAL A 81 4.51 8.90 5.49
CA VAL A 81 4.40 8.27 4.17
C VAL A 81 3.22 7.31 4.20
N SER A 82 2.16 7.63 3.44
CA SER A 82 1.01 6.75 3.22
C SER A 82 1.11 6.16 1.82
N VAL A 83 1.11 4.83 1.71
CA VAL A 83 1.17 4.14 0.41
C VAL A 83 -0.19 3.54 0.10
N VAL A 84 -0.83 4.05 -0.95
CA VAL A 84 -2.19 3.69 -1.34
C VAL A 84 -2.24 3.12 -2.77
N PRO A 85 -3.13 2.16 -3.06
CA PRO A 85 -3.23 1.58 -4.40
C PRO A 85 -3.85 2.58 -5.38
N VAL A 86 -3.16 2.78 -6.49
CA VAL A 86 -3.52 3.72 -7.56
C VAL A 86 -4.89 3.39 -8.15
N GLU A 87 -5.19 2.11 -8.31
CA GLU A 87 -6.47 1.70 -8.88
C GLU A 87 -7.66 2.16 -8.02
N THR A 88 -7.53 2.13 -6.69
CA THR A 88 -8.58 2.59 -5.79
C THR A 88 -8.68 4.12 -5.80
N VAL A 89 -7.55 4.82 -5.86
CA VAL A 89 -7.52 6.29 -5.93
C VAL A 89 -8.11 6.79 -7.25
N LEU A 90 -7.62 6.29 -8.39
CA LEU A 90 -8.04 6.79 -9.71
C LEU A 90 -9.51 6.48 -10.02
N ARG A 91 -10.09 5.40 -9.50
CA ARG A 91 -11.53 5.11 -9.65
C ARG A 91 -12.43 6.22 -9.06
N ALA A 92 -11.91 7.07 -8.19
CA ALA A 92 -12.66 8.22 -7.66
C ALA A 92 -13.01 9.25 -8.75
N GLY A 93 -12.24 9.31 -9.85
CA GLY A 93 -12.53 10.26 -10.92
C GLY A 93 -12.40 9.77 -12.35
N TRP A 94 -11.77 8.61 -12.60
CA TRP A 94 -11.58 8.09 -13.95
C TRP A 94 -12.26 6.75 -14.17
N PRO A 95 -12.89 6.55 -15.34
CA PRO A 95 -13.21 5.21 -15.82
C PRO A 95 -11.90 4.50 -16.18
N LEU A 96 -11.57 3.41 -15.49
CA LEU A 96 -10.31 2.67 -15.71
C LEU A 96 -10.38 1.69 -16.89
N THR A 97 -11.39 1.80 -17.75
CA THR A 97 -11.54 0.99 -18.96
C THR A 97 -10.61 1.50 -20.06
N GLY A 98 -9.82 0.61 -20.66
CA GLY A 98 -9.02 0.93 -21.86
C GLY A 98 -7.61 1.50 -21.61
N ASN A 99 -7.32 2.08 -20.43
CA ASN A 99 -5.95 2.52 -20.12
C ASN A 99 -5.14 1.39 -19.45
N ARG A 100 -4.15 0.88 -20.19
CA ARG A 100 -3.29 -0.22 -19.74
C ARG A 100 -2.16 0.24 -18.81
N TYR A 101 -1.69 1.47 -18.98
CA TYR A 101 -0.58 2.01 -18.20
C TYR A 101 -1.10 2.79 -17.00
N ARG A 102 -0.59 2.41 -15.84
CA ARG A 102 -0.81 3.10 -14.57
C ARG A 102 0.20 2.60 -13.54
N PRO A 103 0.62 3.46 -12.61
CA PRO A 103 1.43 3.04 -11.48
C PRO A 103 0.65 2.06 -10.61
N ARG A 104 1.36 1.37 -9.71
CA ARG A 104 0.72 0.44 -8.77
C ARG A 104 0.26 1.15 -7.51
N PHE A 105 1.10 2.04 -6.98
CA PHE A 105 0.81 2.80 -5.76
C PHE A 105 1.08 4.29 -5.95
N PHE A 106 0.42 5.08 -5.13
CA PHE A 106 0.86 6.43 -4.80
C PHE A 106 1.45 6.38 -3.39
N ALA A 107 2.62 7.00 -3.20
CA ALA A 107 3.06 7.39 -1.88
C ALA A 107 2.75 8.87 -1.67
N GLU A 108 1.92 9.17 -0.69
CA GLU A 108 1.69 10.53 -0.19
C GLU A 108 2.69 10.78 0.94
N VAL A 109 3.57 11.74 0.76
CA VAL A 109 4.40 12.34 1.82
C VAL A 109 3.63 13.52 2.40
N TRP A 110 3.30 13.47 3.68
CA TRP A 110 2.41 14.47 4.28
C TRP A 110 2.74 14.77 5.73
N LYS A 111 2.29 15.94 6.19
CA LYS A 111 2.24 16.33 7.59
C LYS A 111 1.02 17.23 7.82
N PRO A 112 0.33 17.15 8.97
CA PRO A 112 -0.80 18.02 9.26
C PRO A 112 -0.41 19.50 9.16
N GLY A 113 -1.24 20.30 8.47
CA GLY A 113 -0.99 21.74 8.28
C GLY A 113 0.03 22.09 7.19
N GLU A 114 0.67 21.11 6.56
CA GLU A 114 1.68 21.33 5.51
C GLU A 114 1.18 20.82 4.15
N GLN A 115 1.85 21.25 3.07
CA GLN A 115 1.63 20.70 1.73
C GLN A 115 2.03 19.22 1.70
N ALA A 116 1.39 18.44 0.83
CA ALA A 116 1.75 17.05 0.62
C ALA A 116 2.45 16.88 -0.74
N ILE A 117 3.29 15.85 -0.87
CA ILE A 117 3.96 15.51 -2.14
C ILE A 117 3.59 14.07 -2.49
N VAL A 118 3.19 13.83 -3.73
CA VAL A 118 2.75 12.51 -4.18
C VAL A 118 3.71 11.93 -5.20
N PHE A 119 4.11 10.68 -4.96
CA PHE A 119 4.99 9.90 -5.83
C PHE A 119 4.21 8.71 -6.41
N PRO A 120 4.01 8.63 -7.74
CA PRO A 120 3.68 7.40 -8.42
C PRO A 120 4.79 6.36 -8.22
N ILE A 121 4.39 5.14 -7.87
CA ILE A 121 5.30 4.02 -7.60
C ILE A 121 4.96 2.82 -8.49
N VAL A 122 6.00 2.23 -9.09
CA VAL A 122 5.91 0.93 -9.77
C VAL A 122 6.95 0.00 -9.20
N CYS A 123 6.50 -1.18 -8.76
CA CYS A 123 7.37 -2.23 -8.25
C CYS A 123 7.31 -3.45 -9.18
N LYS A 124 8.47 -3.92 -9.62
CA LYS A 124 8.64 -5.20 -10.32
C LYS A 124 9.58 -6.09 -9.54
N GLY A 125 9.50 -7.39 -9.80
CA GLY A 125 10.50 -8.34 -9.35
C GLY A 125 10.81 -9.36 -10.42
N HIS A 126 11.98 -10.00 -10.30
CA HIS A 126 12.38 -11.10 -11.15
C HIS A 126 13.28 -12.07 -10.41
N HIS A 127 13.26 -13.32 -10.88
CA HIS A 127 14.39 -14.22 -10.69
C HIS A 127 15.34 -14.02 -11.85
N GLY A 128 16.61 -13.80 -11.58
CA GLY A 128 17.57 -13.54 -12.65
C GLY A 128 18.88 -12.98 -12.15
N ARG A 129 19.61 -12.37 -13.08
CA ARG A 129 20.83 -11.60 -12.81
C ARG A 129 20.48 -10.12 -12.80
N SER A 130 21.32 -9.30 -12.19
CA SER A 130 21.20 -7.83 -12.18
C SER A 130 20.94 -7.20 -13.56
N SER A 131 21.47 -7.76 -14.65
CA SER A 131 21.21 -7.29 -16.02
C SER A 131 19.73 -7.30 -16.42
N SER A 132 18.90 -8.13 -15.79
CA SER A 132 17.45 -8.19 -16.03
C SER A 132 16.69 -7.03 -15.39
N SER A 133 17.30 -6.28 -14.46
CA SER A 133 16.66 -5.15 -13.79
C SER A 133 16.48 -3.94 -14.73
N TYR A 134 17.44 -3.65 -15.61
CA TYR A 134 17.37 -2.50 -16.53
C TYR A 134 16.12 -2.49 -17.43
N PRO A 135 15.79 -3.55 -18.19
CA PRO A 135 14.58 -3.57 -19.00
C PRO A 135 13.30 -3.54 -18.15
N GLN A 136 13.32 -4.06 -16.92
CA GLN A 136 12.17 -3.95 -16.02
C GLN A 136 11.92 -2.50 -15.60
N LEU A 137 12.97 -1.78 -15.21
CA LEU A 137 12.93 -0.38 -14.83
C LEU A 137 12.45 0.48 -16.01
N ALA A 138 13.01 0.29 -17.20
CA ALA A 138 12.58 0.98 -18.41
C ALA A 138 11.11 0.70 -18.78
N SER A 139 10.66 -0.55 -18.68
CA SER A 139 9.25 -0.87 -18.91
C SER A 139 8.35 -0.33 -17.78
N ALA A 140 8.88 -0.11 -16.58
CA ALA A 140 8.12 0.41 -15.45
C ALA A 140 7.98 1.93 -15.48
N SER A 141 8.91 2.66 -16.11
CA SER A 141 8.78 4.11 -16.29
C SER A 141 7.52 4.47 -17.08
N ALA A 142 7.19 3.72 -18.15
CA ALA A 142 5.98 3.92 -18.94
C ALA A 142 4.67 3.91 -18.10
N HIS A 143 4.68 3.24 -16.94
CA HIS A 143 3.53 3.23 -16.03
C HIS A 143 3.44 4.50 -15.17
N VAL A 144 4.55 5.08 -14.73
CA VAL A 144 4.54 6.33 -13.95
C VAL A 144 4.30 7.56 -14.84
N GLU A 145 4.81 7.53 -16.08
CA GLU A 145 4.55 8.57 -17.11
C GLU A 145 3.05 8.70 -17.47
N ALA A 146 2.25 7.66 -17.22
CA ALA A 146 0.81 7.71 -17.46
C ALA A 146 0.04 8.55 -16.42
N VAL A 147 0.71 9.13 -15.41
CA VAL A 147 0.08 9.96 -14.37
C VAL A 147 0.85 11.24 -14.15
N HIS A 148 0.18 12.38 -14.34
CA HIS A 148 0.70 13.71 -14.02
C HIS A 148 -0.11 14.32 -12.87
N ILE A 149 0.58 14.90 -11.88
CA ILE A 149 0.01 15.61 -10.74
C ILE A 149 0.66 17.00 -10.70
N GLY A 150 -0.16 18.04 -10.89
CA GLY A 150 0.32 19.41 -11.05
C GLY A 150 0.77 19.69 -12.49
N PRO A 151 1.90 20.40 -12.70
CA PRO A 151 2.38 20.72 -14.04
C PRO A 151 2.75 19.49 -14.88
N TRP A 152 2.63 19.63 -16.21
CA TRP A 152 2.99 18.58 -17.15
C TRP A 152 4.48 18.21 -17.04
N ASN A 153 4.77 16.90 -17.01
CA ASN A 153 6.13 16.33 -16.99
C ASN A 153 6.99 16.78 -15.80
N LYS A 154 6.33 17.10 -14.68
CA LYS A 154 6.99 17.52 -13.43
C LYS A 154 6.70 16.61 -12.24
N THR A 155 5.94 15.54 -12.43
CA THR A 155 5.56 14.65 -11.33
C THR A 155 6.74 13.79 -10.92
N PRO A 156 7.23 13.90 -9.66
CA PRO A 156 8.32 13.05 -9.21
C PRO A 156 7.83 11.60 -9.07
N SER A 157 8.69 10.62 -9.29
CA SER A 157 8.28 9.20 -9.24
C SER A 157 9.39 8.25 -8.79
N LEU A 158 8.99 7.07 -8.34
CA LEU A 158 9.90 6.00 -7.90
C LEU A 158 9.56 4.69 -8.62
N VAL A 159 10.59 4.08 -9.21
CA VAL A 159 10.46 2.83 -9.97
C VAL A 159 11.44 1.81 -9.43
N PHE A 160 10.96 0.60 -9.13
CA PHE A 160 11.74 -0.46 -8.50
C PHE A 160 11.78 -1.74 -9.32
N SER A 161 12.94 -2.41 -9.30
CA SER A 161 13.12 -3.77 -9.78
C SER A 161 13.83 -4.58 -8.69
N THR A 162 13.14 -5.60 -8.16
CA THR A 162 13.66 -6.48 -7.13
C THR A 162 14.26 -7.73 -7.75
N GLU A 163 15.55 -7.93 -7.54
CA GLU A 163 16.30 -9.10 -7.95
C GLU A 163 16.24 -10.16 -6.84
N LEU A 164 15.60 -11.29 -7.14
CA LEU A 164 15.53 -12.47 -6.29
C LEU A 164 16.62 -13.46 -6.71
N SER A 165 17.83 -13.26 -6.19
CA SER A 165 18.97 -14.12 -6.48
C SER A 165 18.80 -15.51 -5.86
N MET A 166 19.13 -16.54 -6.64
CA MET A 166 19.10 -17.94 -6.16
C MET A 166 20.23 -18.27 -5.17
N LYS A 167 21.31 -17.47 -5.16
CA LYS A 167 22.54 -17.73 -4.38
C LYS A 167 23.04 -16.53 -3.60
N GLY A 168 22.45 -15.35 -3.82
CA GLY A 168 22.86 -14.07 -3.24
C GLY A 168 21.71 -13.38 -2.50
N PRO A 169 21.96 -12.16 -1.99
CA PRO A 169 20.94 -11.36 -1.31
C PRO A 169 19.82 -10.95 -2.27
N VAL A 170 18.67 -10.63 -1.69
CA VAL A 170 17.65 -9.86 -2.40
C VAL A 170 18.16 -8.43 -2.59
N VAL A 171 18.15 -7.94 -3.82
CA VAL A 171 18.61 -6.58 -4.16
C VAL A 171 17.45 -5.79 -4.77
N VAL A 172 17.19 -4.59 -4.26
CA VAL A 172 16.18 -3.68 -4.83
C VAL A 172 16.90 -2.58 -5.61
N HIS A 173 16.76 -2.62 -6.93
CA HIS A 173 17.24 -1.56 -7.82
C HIS A 173 16.17 -0.46 -7.89
N ALA A 174 16.55 0.79 -7.70
CA ALA A 174 15.64 1.94 -7.67
C ALA A 174 16.05 2.98 -8.71
N LEU A 175 15.07 3.51 -9.45
CA LEU A 175 15.19 4.75 -10.21
C LEU A 175 14.26 5.80 -9.62
N HIS A 176 14.78 7.02 -9.50
CA HIS A 176 14.03 8.19 -9.09
C HIS A 176 13.97 9.17 -10.27
N ALA A 177 12.78 9.63 -10.60
CA ALA A 177 12.62 10.80 -11.46
C ALA A 177 12.39 12.02 -10.55
N ASP A 178 13.28 13.01 -10.66
CA ASP A 178 13.08 14.30 -9.99
C ASP A 178 11.91 15.05 -10.61
N GLY A 179 11.34 16.00 -9.86
CA GLY A 179 10.24 16.83 -10.32
C GLY A 179 9.79 17.82 -9.25
N ASP A 180 9.29 18.98 -9.69
CA ASP A 180 8.72 20.04 -8.83
C ASP A 180 7.18 20.02 -8.81
N GLY A 181 6.57 19.01 -9.46
CA GLY A 181 5.15 18.69 -9.40
C GLY A 181 4.83 17.74 -8.24
N GLY A 182 3.67 17.07 -8.31
CA GLY A 182 3.20 16.19 -7.24
C GLY A 182 2.77 16.91 -5.96
N ILE A 183 2.88 18.24 -5.91
CA ILE A 183 2.55 19.06 -4.75
C ILE A 183 1.04 19.22 -4.64
N LEU A 184 0.50 18.88 -3.49
CA LEU A 184 -0.90 19.11 -3.11
C LEU A 184 -0.97 20.22 -2.05
N PRO A 185 -1.89 21.19 -2.21
CA PRO A 185 -1.99 22.33 -1.32
C PRO A 185 -2.35 21.89 0.10
N VAL A 186 -2.05 22.75 1.09
CA VAL A 186 -2.56 22.59 2.46
C VAL A 186 -4.08 22.47 2.37
N GLN A 187 -4.64 21.42 2.98
CA GLN A 187 -6.07 21.21 2.88
C GLN A 187 -6.82 22.11 3.86
N GLU A 188 -7.64 23.01 3.34
CA GLU A 188 -8.56 23.83 4.14
C GLU A 188 -9.87 23.07 4.45
N GLU A 189 -10.31 22.19 3.54
CA GLU A 189 -11.54 21.40 3.69
C GLU A 189 -11.40 20.17 4.61
N GLU A 190 -12.51 19.74 5.21
CA GLU A 190 -12.55 18.60 6.12
C GLU A 190 -12.48 17.24 5.37
N MET A 191 -11.42 16.44 5.57
CA MET A 191 -11.27 15.09 4.99
C MET A 191 -12.32 14.08 5.47
N ASN A 192 -13.15 14.45 6.45
CA ASN A 192 -14.22 13.61 7.00
C ASN A 192 -15.42 13.53 6.03
N VAL A 193 -15.52 14.43 5.06
CA VAL A 193 -16.60 14.46 4.06
C VAL A 193 -16.56 13.23 3.16
N ARG A 194 -17.73 12.62 2.91
CA ARG A 194 -17.86 11.45 2.03
C ARG A 194 -17.38 11.76 0.61
N LEU A 195 -16.56 10.88 0.04
CA LEU A 195 -16.13 11.00 -1.36
C LEU A 195 -17.32 10.86 -2.31
N ARG A 196 -17.40 11.80 -3.23
CA ARG A 196 -18.27 11.71 -4.41
C ARG A 196 -17.41 11.42 -5.63
N TYR A 197 -17.96 10.63 -6.56
CA TYR A 197 -17.33 10.44 -7.86
C TYR A 197 -17.26 11.78 -8.59
N ARG A 198 -16.08 12.12 -9.11
CA ARG A 198 -15.84 13.36 -9.87
C ARG A 198 -15.30 13.00 -11.25
N PRO A 199 -16.12 13.02 -12.31
CA PRO A 199 -15.67 12.58 -13.63
C PRO A 199 -14.54 13.47 -14.14
N MET A 200 -13.41 12.83 -14.45
CA MET A 200 -12.22 13.45 -15.01
C MET A 200 -11.95 12.90 -16.42
N PRO A 201 -11.44 13.71 -17.35
CA PRO A 201 -11.03 13.23 -18.66
C PRO A 201 -9.82 12.29 -18.51
N PRO A 202 -9.79 11.13 -19.20
CA PRO A 202 -8.66 10.19 -19.18
C PRO A 202 -7.52 10.67 -20.09
N GLN A 203 -7.12 11.93 -19.91
CA GLN A 203 -6.10 12.59 -20.70
C GLN A 203 -5.08 13.34 -19.84
N ILE A 204 -3.82 13.28 -20.25
CA ILE A 204 -2.75 14.19 -19.84
C ILE A 204 -2.73 15.35 -20.80
N MET A 205 -2.80 16.56 -20.23
CA MET A 205 -2.76 17.80 -21.00
C MET A 205 -1.30 18.19 -21.19
N LYS A 206 -0.79 18.11 -22.41
CA LYS A 206 0.48 18.70 -22.81
C LYS A 206 0.25 20.19 -23.11
N PRO A 207 0.99 21.12 -22.46
CA PRO A 207 0.93 22.54 -22.78
C PRO A 207 1.32 22.80 -24.24
N ALA A 208 0.81 23.90 -24.80
CA ALA A 208 1.21 24.35 -26.13
C ALA A 208 2.72 24.66 -26.18
N GLU A 209 3.39 24.18 -27.23
CA GLU A 209 4.82 24.43 -27.49
C GLU A 209 4.96 25.17 -28.81
N GLY A 210 5.15 26.49 -28.76
CA GLY A 210 5.28 27.34 -29.94
C GLY A 210 4.02 27.27 -30.82
N PRO A 211 4.11 26.80 -32.09
CA PRO A 211 2.96 26.69 -32.97
C PRO A 211 2.06 25.48 -32.69
N HIS A 212 2.47 24.55 -31.82
CA HIS A 212 1.71 23.35 -31.52
C HIS A 212 0.64 23.66 -30.45
N PRO A 213 -0.65 23.40 -30.73
CA PRO A 213 -1.71 23.59 -29.74
C PRO A 213 -1.56 22.60 -28.58
N GLU A 214 -2.30 22.86 -27.49
CA GLU A 214 -2.42 21.89 -26.40
C GLU A 214 -2.91 20.54 -26.92
N GLU A 215 -2.25 19.47 -26.48
CA GLU A 215 -2.55 18.11 -26.92
C GLU A 215 -2.92 17.22 -25.74
N GLY A 216 -4.02 16.47 -25.88
CA GLY A 216 -4.45 15.46 -24.93
C GLY A 216 -3.84 14.10 -25.24
N MET A 217 -2.95 13.62 -24.38
CA MET A 217 -2.39 12.26 -24.45
C MET A 217 -3.17 11.32 -23.53
N LEU A 218 -3.22 10.02 -23.79
CA LEU A 218 -3.88 9.07 -22.88
C LEU A 218 -3.16 9.02 -21.52
N GLY A 219 -3.90 9.17 -20.43
CA GLY A 219 -3.34 9.12 -19.08
C GLY A 219 -4.26 9.71 -18.02
N PHE A 220 -3.69 10.07 -16.88
CA PHE A 220 -4.40 10.66 -15.75
C PHE A 220 -3.73 11.96 -15.34
N HIS A 221 -4.47 13.06 -15.31
CA HIS A 221 -3.93 14.37 -14.96
C HIS A 221 -4.69 15.00 -13.80
N VAL A 222 -4.02 15.17 -12.67
CA VAL A 222 -4.52 15.96 -11.55
C VAL A 222 -4.06 17.40 -11.76
N LEU A 223 -4.96 18.25 -12.26
CA LEU A 223 -4.68 19.66 -12.47
C LEU A 223 -4.74 20.43 -11.14
N PRO A 224 -4.13 21.63 -11.03
CA PRO A 224 -4.12 22.40 -9.78
C PRO A 224 -5.50 22.62 -9.15
N ARG A 225 -6.53 22.87 -9.97
CA ARG A 225 -7.93 23.02 -9.54
C ARG A 225 -8.56 21.76 -8.92
N ASP A 226 -7.93 20.60 -9.10
CA ASP A 226 -8.39 19.30 -8.63
C ASP A 226 -7.53 18.77 -7.47
N ALA A 227 -6.48 19.49 -7.06
CA ALA A 227 -5.46 19.02 -6.13
C ALA A 227 -6.01 18.80 -4.70
N GLU A 228 -6.88 19.68 -4.21
CA GLU A 228 -7.52 19.53 -2.88
C GLU A 228 -8.42 18.29 -2.83
N TRP A 229 -9.25 18.11 -3.87
CA TRP A 229 -10.08 16.91 -4.01
C TRP A 229 -9.21 15.65 -4.04
N PHE A 230 -8.11 15.67 -4.81
CA PHE A 230 -7.22 14.52 -4.91
C PHE A 230 -6.53 14.20 -3.59
N ARG A 231 -6.13 15.21 -2.82
CA ARG A 231 -5.60 15.04 -1.44
C ARG A 231 -6.62 14.37 -0.53
N CYS A 232 -7.88 14.78 -0.60
CA CYS A 232 -8.97 14.16 0.15
C CYS A 232 -9.18 12.68 -0.26
N VAL A 233 -9.09 12.37 -1.57
CA VAL A 233 -9.17 10.98 -2.06
C VAL A 233 -8.03 10.14 -1.47
N LEU A 234 -6.78 10.61 -1.53
CA LEU A 234 -5.62 9.90 -0.98
C LEU A 234 -5.79 9.61 0.50
N ALA A 235 -6.15 10.62 1.30
CA ALA A 235 -6.33 10.49 2.73
C ALA A 235 -7.43 9.49 3.11
N ARG A 236 -8.55 9.51 2.37
CA ARG A 236 -9.67 8.59 2.62
C ARG A 236 -9.38 7.17 2.14
N VAL A 237 -8.65 7.00 1.05
CA VAL A 237 -8.19 5.67 0.61
C VAL A 237 -7.17 5.10 1.60
N ASP A 238 -6.30 5.92 2.17
CA ASP A 238 -5.36 5.48 3.22
C ASP A 238 -6.10 5.01 4.49
N ALA A 239 -7.12 5.77 4.92
CA ALA A 239 -8.02 5.38 6.01
C ALA A 239 -8.80 4.10 5.67
N ALA A 240 -9.32 3.97 4.45
CA ALA A 240 -9.99 2.77 3.98
C ALA A 240 -9.06 1.55 4.08
N GLY A 241 -7.77 1.71 3.74
CA GLY A 241 -6.78 0.64 3.82
C GLY A 241 -6.48 0.22 5.26
N ALA A 242 -6.43 1.18 6.20
CA ALA A 242 -6.26 0.88 7.62
C ALA A 242 -7.45 0.09 8.19
N VAL A 243 -8.68 0.50 7.87
CA VAL A 243 -9.89 -0.21 8.33
C VAL A 243 -10.05 -1.55 7.64
N ALA A 244 -9.74 -1.64 6.35
CA ALA A 244 -9.75 -2.91 5.62
C ALA A 244 -8.82 -3.96 6.25
N PHE A 245 -7.66 -3.52 6.73
CA PHE A 245 -6.66 -4.39 7.34
C PHE A 245 -7.13 -5.06 8.65
N THR A 246 -8.14 -4.50 9.32
CA THR A 246 -8.80 -5.12 10.48
C THR A 246 -9.83 -6.18 10.08
N GLY A 247 -10.12 -6.33 8.78
CA GLY A 247 -11.22 -7.15 8.27
C GLY A 247 -12.57 -6.43 8.23
N ASP A 248 -12.66 -5.17 8.69
CA ASP A 248 -13.94 -4.47 8.79
C ASP A 248 -14.40 -3.87 7.45
N ASN A 249 -15.15 -4.66 6.69
CA ASN A 249 -15.67 -4.24 5.40
C ASN A 249 -16.74 -3.13 5.50
N GLN A 250 -17.64 -3.18 6.51
CA GLN A 250 -18.72 -2.19 6.60
C GLN A 250 -18.20 -0.81 7.02
N ALA A 251 -17.19 -0.76 7.90
CA ALA A 251 -16.53 0.48 8.29
C ALA A 251 -15.58 0.99 7.19
N THR A 252 -15.07 0.10 6.32
CA THR A 252 -14.28 0.51 5.15
C THR A 252 -15.13 1.21 4.08
N ALA A 253 -16.34 0.71 3.80
CA ALA A 253 -17.16 1.15 2.67
C ALA A 253 -17.40 2.68 2.59
N PRO A 254 -17.68 3.41 3.69
CA PRO A 254 -17.95 4.85 3.65
C PRO A 254 -16.76 5.72 3.24
N TYR A 255 -15.54 5.17 3.26
CA TYR A 255 -14.34 5.89 2.84
C TYR A 255 -14.20 6.03 1.33
N LEU A 256 -14.77 5.08 0.59
CA LEU A 256 -14.67 4.98 -0.86
C LEU A 256 -15.92 5.58 -1.53
N ILE A 257 -15.87 5.84 -2.85
CA ILE A 257 -17.07 6.28 -3.57
C ILE A 257 -18.12 5.16 -3.55
N LYS A 258 -19.41 5.53 -3.67
CA LYS A 258 -20.55 4.60 -3.59
C LYS A 258 -20.41 3.35 -4.47
N GLN A 259 -19.88 3.49 -5.69
CA GLN A 259 -19.68 2.35 -6.59
C GLN A 259 -18.59 1.39 -6.08
N GLN A 260 -17.52 1.92 -5.48
CA GLN A 260 -16.44 1.10 -4.91
C GLN A 260 -16.87 0.44 -3.59
N GLY A 261 -17.43 1.22 -2.65
CA GLY A 261 -17.87 0.74 -1.35
C GLY A 261 -19.10 -0.17 -1.45
N GLY A 262 -20.09 0.25 -2.24
CA GLY A 262 -21.36 -0.45 -2.40
C GLY A 262 -21.25 -1.83 -3.06
N HIS A 263 -20.39 -1.94 -4.09
CA HIS A 263 -20.24 -3.17 -4.86
C HIS A 263 -19.37 -4.20 -4.15
N ASN A 264 -18.30 -3.76 -3.48
CA ASN A 264 -17.27 -4.66 -2.96
C ASN A 264 -17.35 -4.89 -1.44
N TYR A 265 -18.00 -4.00 -0.68
CA TYR A 265 -17.93 -4.02 0.78
C TYR A 265 -19.28 -4.17 1.49
N THR A 266 -20.39 -3.76 0.87
CA THR A 266 -21.74 -3.91 1.47
C THR A 266 -22.56 -5.08 0.93
N ARG A 267 -22.21 -5.65 -0.25
CA ARG A 267 -22.99 -6.72 -0.90
C ARG A 267 -22.47 -8.15 -0.69
N GLN A 268 -21.25 -8.33 -0.16
CA GLN A 268 -20.59 -9.65 -0.03
C GLN A 268 -20.37 -10.09 1.43
N SER A 269 -21.29 -9.81 2.35
CA SER A 269 -21.28 -10.52 3.65
C SER A 269 -21.84 -11.94 3.44
N HIS A 270 -21.02 -12.88 2.96
CA HIS A 270 -21.37 -14.29 3.09
C HIS A 270 -21.42 -14.62 4.59
N ALA A 271 -22.42 -15.40 5.01
CA ALA A 271 -22.72 -15.73 6.41
C ALA A 271 -21.56 -16.39 7.20
N VAL A 272 -20.47 -16.77 6.53
CA VAL A 272 -19.23 -17.29 7.15
C VAL A 272 -18.20 -16.19 7.45
N THR A 273 -18.32 -15.02 6.81
CA THR A 273 -17.44 -13.84 7.02
C THR A 273 -18.08 -12.75 7.89
N SER A 274 -19.39 -12.85 8.16
CA SER A 274 -20.10 -11.91 9.02
C SER A 274 -19.91 -12.16 10.52
N SER A 275 -19.26 -13.27 10.91
CA SER A 275 -18.94 -13.58 12.32
C SER A 275 -17.44 -13.44 12.66
N VAL A 276 -16.64 -12.81 11.79
CA VAL A 276 -15.20 -12.57 12.01
C VAL A 276 -14.97 -11.12 12.41
N ARG A 277 -15.71 -10.67 13.42
CA ARG A 277 -15.47 -9.44 14.17
C ARG A 277 -15.29 -9.83 15.65
N ASP A 278 -14.59 -8.97 16.36
CA ASP A 278 -14.41 -8.95 17.82
C ASP A 278 -13.24 -9.78 18.38
N MET A 279 -12.12 -9.85 17.66
CA MET A 279 -10.86 -10.26 18.28
C MET A 279 -10.11 -9.02 18.77
N GLU A 280 -10.15 -8.85 20.08
CA GLU A 280 -9.35 -7.88 20.81
C GLU A 280 -8.12 -8.57 21.41
N HIS A 281 -6.94 -8.07 21.09
CA HIS A 281 -5.70 -8.53 21.71
C HIS A 281 -4.93 -7.35 22.29
N THR A 282 -4.21 -7.60 23.37
CA THR A 282 -3.14 -6.70 23.80
C THR A 282 -1.84 -7.24 23.25
N LEU A 283 -1.24 -6.55 22.28
CA LEU A 283 -0.01 -6.95 21.61
C LEU A 283 1.04 -5.86 21.85
N LEU A 284 2.15 -6.23 22.47
CA LEU A 284 3.24 -5.36 22.90
C LEU A 284 2.74 -4.19 23.76
N GLY A 285 1.75 -4.46 24.62
CA GLY A 285 1.09 -3.46 25.45
C GLY A 285 0.08 -2.57 24.72
N ILE A 286 -0.18 -2.81 23.44
CA ILE A 286 -1.13 -2.05 22.62
C ILE A 286 -2.43 -2.82 22.51
N HIS A 287 -3.54 -2.22 22.92
CA HIS A 287 -4.86 -2.78 22.70
C HIS A 287 -5.24 -2.65 21.22
N CYS A 288 -5.51 -3.78 20.57
CA CYS A 288 -5.69 -3.91 19.14
C CYS A 288 -7.03 -4.56 18.82
N VAL A 289 -7.72 -4.04 17.80
CA VAL A 289 -8.94 -4.63 17.23
C VAL A 289 -8.63 -5.13 15.83
N GLY A 290 -9.07 -6.35 15.51
CA GLY A 290 -8.77 -6.94 14.22
C GLY A 290 -9.43 -8.27 13.95
N THR A 291 -8.80 -9.01 13.03
CA THR A 291 -9.22 -10.34 12.61
C THR A 291 -8.06 -11.31 12.79
N GLU A 292 -8.37 -12.52 13.23
CA GLU A 292 -7.43 -13.63 13.30
C GLU A 292 -7.75 -14.69 12.24
N HIS A 293 -6.72 -15.38 11.79
CA HIS A 293 -6.85 -16.51 10.89
C HIS A 293 -5.85 -17.59 11.25
N ILE A 294 -6.33 -18.84 11.23
CA ILE A 294 -5.50 -20.03 11.44
C ILE A 294 -5.33 -20.75 10.11
N PHE A 295 -4.08 -20.98 9.72
CA PHE A 295 -3.67 -21.67 8.52
C PHE A 295 -2.91 -22.94 8.87
N ARG A 296 -2.83 -23.86 7.90
CA ARG A 296 -1.83 -24.93 7.93
C ARG A 296 -0.74 -24.62 6.92
N LEU A 297 0.49 -24.48 7.38
CA LEU A 297 1.69 -24.29 6.56
C LEU A 297 2.61 -25.47 6.77
N ASN A 298 2.87 -26.23 5.71
CA ASN A 298 3.72 -27.44 5.75
C ASN A 298 3.32 -28.42 6.88
N GLY A 299 2.02 -28.56 7.14
CA GLY A 299 1.47 -29.42 8.20
C GLY A 299 1.36 -28.76 9.58
N GLU A 300 1.99 -27.61 9.79
CA GLU A 300 1.95 -26.88 11.06
C GLU A 300 0.80 -25.87 11.10
N ARG A 301 0.15 -25.75 12.25
CA ARG A 301 -0.88 -24.73 12.47
C ARG A 301 -0.20 -23.40 12.80
N VAL A 302 -0.49 -22.39 12.00
CA VAL A 302 0.00 -21.02 12.18
C VAL A 302 -1.19 -20.10 12.33
N GLU A 303 -1.16 -19.26 13.35
CA GLU A 303 -2.17 -18.25 13.61
C GLU A 303 -1.60 -16.88 13.28
N ALA A 304 -2.37 -16.08 12.55
CA ALA A 304 -2.01 -14.73 12.19
C ALA A 304 -3.16 -13.77 12.54
N PHE A 305 -2.82 -12.67 13.20
CA PHE A 305 -3.73 -11.58 13.52
C PHE A 305 -3.34 -10.34 12.72
N SER A 306 -4.31 -9.68 12.10
CA SER A 306 -4.15 -8.33 11.53
C SER A 306 -5.16 -7.38 12.13
N GLY A 307 -4.70 -6.22 12.57
CA GLY A 307 -5.54 -5.25 13.26
C GLY A 307 -4.97 -3.85 13.30
N LEU A 308 -5.64 -3.01 14.07
CA LEU A 308 -5.28 -1.63 14.31
C LEU A 308 -5.37 -1.33 15.82
N ALA A 309 -4.52 -0.43 16.31
CA ALA A 309 -4.66 0.12 17.66
C ALA A 309 -6.10 0.63 17.86
N SER A 310 -6.74 0.21 18.96
CA SER A 310 -8.17 0.40 19.20
C SER A 310 -8.57 1.88 19.16
N ASP A 311 -7.76 2.75 19.73
CA ASP A 311 -7.99 4.19 19.77
C ASP A 311 -7.99 4.82 18.37
N LEU A 312 -7.09 4.38 17.48
CA LEU A 312 -7.12 4.80 16.07
C LEU A 312 -8.28 4.17 15.31
N PHE A 313 -8.63 2.92 15.60
CA PHE A 313 -9.80 2.28 15.01
C PHE A 313 -11.08 3.02 15.36
N GLU A 314 -11.28 3.47 16.60
CA GLU A 314 -12.44 4.27 17.00
C GLU A 314 -12.53 5.61 16.27
N LEU A 315 -11.40 6.23 15.93
CA LEU A 315 -11.39 7.43 15.10
C LEU A 315 -11.90 7.12 13.70
N LEU A 316 -11.42 6.02 13.11
CA LEU A 316 -11.79 5.62 11.76
C LEU A 316 -13.21 5.02 11.69
N SER A 317 -13.67 4.29 12.68
CA SER A 317 -15.06 3.84 12.75
C SER A 317 -16.03 5.03 12.85
N GLY A 318 -15.59 6.14 13.47
CA GLY A 318 -16.30 7.41 13.50
C GLY A 318 -16.10 8.33 12.28
N LEU A 319 -15.42 7.88 11.22
CA LEU A 319 -15.09 8.68 10.01
C LEU A 319 -14.26 9.95 10.27
N ARG A 320 -13.48 9.98 11.36
CA ARG A 320 -12.67 11.12 11.79
C ARG A 320 -11.25 11.07 11.20
N VAL A 321 -11.14 11.07 9.87
CA VAL A 321 -9.87 11.02 9.10
C VAL A 321 -8.87 12.08 9.54
N ASN A 322 -9.32 13.33 9.70
CA ASN A 322 -8.45 14.42 10.12
C ASN A 322 -7.84 14.19 11.51
N LYS A 323 -8.64 13.68 12.45
CA LYS A 323 -8.17 13.37 13.80
C LYS A 323 -7.22 12.17 13.77
N TYR A 324 -7.57 11.11 13.04
CA TYR A 324 -6.69 9.96 12.82
C TYR A 324 -5.31 10.37 12.31
N ARG A 325 -5.25 11.22 11.27
CA ARG A 325 -3.97 11.68 10.71
C ARG A 325 -3.15 12.52 11.69
N ARG A 326 -3.80 13.35 12.52
CA ARG A 326 -3.11 14.10 13.59
C ARG A 326 -2.57 13.17 14.67
N GLU A 327 -3.32 12.16 15.11
CA GLU A 327 -2.84 11.21 16.12
C GLU A 327 -1.68 10.35 15.56
N VAL A 328 -1.76 9.90 14.31
CA VAL A 328 -0.66 9.19 13.64
C VAL A 328 0.58 10.08 13.51
N ASP A 329 0.41 11.38 13.26
CA ASP A 329 1.52 12.34 13.23
C ASP A 329 2.12 12.59 14.63
N ALA A 330 1.29 12.60 15.68
CA ALA A 330 1.74 12.80 17.06
C ALA A 330 2.57 11.62 17.59
N ARG A 331 2.38 10.40 17.08
CA ARG A 331 3.16 9.18 17.43
C ARG A 331 4.61 9.16 16.87
N GLN A 332 5.18 10.33 16.58
CA GLN A 332 6.33 10.61 15.69
C GLN A 332 7.62 9.83 15.89
N GLU A 333 7.88 9.33 17.09
CA GLU A 333 9.15 8.69 17.42
C GLU A 333 9.19 7.19 17.09
N GLN A 334 8.07 6.62 16.64
CA GLN A 334 8.02 5.19 16.34
C GLN A 334 8.43 4.96 14.87
N ASN A 335 9.59 4.34 14.67
CA ASN A 335 9.84 3.61 13.44
C ASN A 335 9.01 2.32 13.45
N PRO A 336 8.60 1.79 12.28
CA PRO A 336 8.04 0.44 12.23
C PRO A 336 9.00 -0.53 12.93
N TYR A 337 8.47 -1.37 13.81
CA TYR A 337 9.28 -2.34 14.53
C TYR A 337 8.58 -3.69 14.58
N ALA A 338 9.39 -4.74 14.66
CA ALA A 338 8.92 -6.10 14.91
C ALA A 338 9.65 -6.66 16.13
N LYS A 339 8.90 -7.26 17.06
CA LYS A 339 9.43 -7.86 18.29
C LYS A 339 8.67 -9.13 18.61
N TRP A 340 9.30 -10.00 19.40
CA TRP A 340 8.61 -11.11 20.02
C TRP A 340 7.71 -10.60 21.14
N ASP A 341 6.48 -11.07 21.18
CA ASP A 341 5.54 -10.83 22.27
C ASP A 341 5.34 -12.13 23.05
N GLU A 342 5.71 -12.12 24.33
CA GLU A 342 5.64 -13.30 25.21
C GLU A 342 4.20 -13.73 25.51
N SER A 343 3.27 -12.77 25.61
CA SER A 343 1.86 -13.06 25.88
C SER A 343 1.15 -13.67 24.67
N TRP A 344 1.53 -13.23 23.47
CA TRP A 344 1.09 -13.82 22.22
C TRP A 344 1.79 -15.15 21.92
N GLY A 345 3.06 -15.26 22.30
CA GLY A 345 3.92 -16.40 21.97
C GLY A 345 4.39 -16.39 20.51
N GLY A 346 4.65 -15.21 19.95
CA GLY A 346 4.98 -15.06 18.54
C GLY A 346 5.55 -13.69 18.16
N ALA A 347 5.82 -13.52 16.86
CA ALA A 347 6.32 -12.28 16.31
C ALA A 347 5.18 -11.28 16.07
N VAL A 348 5.37 -10.03 16.51
CA VAL A 348 4.43 -8.92 16.33
C VAL A 348 5.15 -7.77 15.65
N SER A 349 4.60 -7.31 14.52
CA SER A 349 5.01 -6.10 13.82
C SER A 349 4.01 -4.99 14.07
N VAL A 350 4.51 -3.84 14.50
CA VAL A 350 3.72 -2.62 14.76
C VAL A 350 4.21 -1.51 13.85
N ARG A 351 3.26 -0.79 13.24
CA ARG A 351 3.55 0.37 12.41
C ARG A 351 3.04 1.66 13.06
N PRO A 352 3.62 2.83 12.71
CA PRO A 352 3.27 4.11 13.34
C PRO A 352 1.85 4.59 13.03
N ASP A 353 1.28 4.08 11.94
CA ASP A 353 -0.12 4.25 11.56
C ASP A 353 -1.10 3.45 12.44
N GLY A 354 -0.56 2.72 13.43
CA GLY A 354 -1.24 1.86 14.38
C GLY A 354 -1.57 0.47 13.85
N SER A 355 -1.20 0.11 12.62
CA SER A 355 -1.45 -1.24 12.10
C SER A 355 -0.54 -2.26 12.76
N VAL A 356 -1.13 -3.39 13.12
CA VAL A 356 -0.46 -4.48 13.85
C VAL A 356 -0.67 -5.79 13.11
N LEU A 357 0.42 -6.52 12.90
CA LEU A 357 0.42 -7.88 12.37
C LEU A 357 1.11 -8.78 13.38
N ALA A 358 0.45 -9.83 13.86
CA ALA A 358 1.03 -10.81 14.74
C ALA A 358 0.95 -12.20 14.13
N ILE A 359 1.99 -13.02 14.31
CA ILE A 359 2.06 -14.39 13.78
C ILE A 359 2.66 -15.30 14.84
N ARG A 360 2.01 -16.43 15.11
CA ARG A 360 2.52 -17.47 16.02
C ARG A 360 2.31 -18.88 15.46
N ARG A 361 3.15 -19.81 15.91
CA ARG A 361 2.94 -21.24 15.69
C ARG A 361 2.08 -21.78 16.82
N LEU A 362 1.02 -22.51 16.47
CA LEU A 362 0.19 -23.22 17.41
C LEU A 362 0.81 -24.59 17.69
N ARG A 363 1.13 -24.87 18.96
CA ARG A 363 1.53 -26.22 19.37
C ARG A 363 0.33 -27.16 19.24
N ALA A 364 0.61 -28.39 18.80
CA ALA A 364 -0.40 -29.42 18.54
C ALA A 364 -1.17 -29.82 19.79
#